data_AF-A0AAJ1VY91-F1
#
_entry.id   AF-A0AAJ1VY91-F1
#
_cell.length_a   1.000
_cell.length_b   1.000
_cell.length_c   1.000
_cell.angle_alpha   90.00
_cell.angle_beta   90.00
_cell.angle_gamma   90.00
#
_symmetry.space_group_name_H-M   'P 1'
#
loop_
_entity.id
_entity.type
_entity.pdbx_description
1 polymer ?
#
loop_
_entity_poly.entity_id
_entity_poly.type
_entity_poly.pdbx_seq_one_letter_code
_entity_poly.pdbx_strand_id
1 'polypeptide(L)'
;MQEKTQATQAQVETTSERMLREYSIEGIEEHNRSLRWLLDTAERLGARIEVEPGESRWDSVPFEIRLNGLESGIQYRIRVSYRPRMAQLMSRRISEVDLSDEESIRAMLSAFQKMLDFDVYWYDPRKLDWERFCVIPKNRKDSKAWPFDRIVSLMEALNDDLGTALDIGMNTLRKELVESFPVAWFSGQTDPSLTFDKVSIYVSHLMDLIRTESQDEFEDVSNAFAALFGDSFREGMRTRRMRRREQMRTRRMRRRGHRSRARMEDE
;
A
#
# COMPACT_ATOMS: atom_id res chain seq x y z
N MET A 1 17.02 51.42 -20.82
CA MET A 1 16.27 51.08 -19.59
C MET A 1 14.92 50.50 -20.02
N GLN A 2 14.79 49.19 -19.99
CA GLN A 2 13.52 48.50 -19.72
C GLN A 2 13.86 47.03 -19.47
N GLU A 3 13.29 46.54 -18.39
CA GLU A 3 13.77 45.43 -17.59
C GLU A 3 13.48 44.07 -18.21
N LYS A 4 14.45 43.19 -17.97
CA LYS A 4 14.38 41.74 -18.03
C LYS A 4 13.05 41.23 -17.47
N THR A 5 12.17 40.74 -18.33
CA THR A 5 11.13 39.80 -17.92
C THR A 5 11.78 38.42 -17.78
N GLN A 6 12.36 38.15 -16.61
CA GLN A 6 12.69 36.78 -16.20
C GLN A 6 11.36 36.03 -16.02
N ALA A 7 10.96 35.27 -17.03
CA ALA A 7 9.91 34.27 -16.90
C ALA A 7 10.47 33.10 -16.08
N THR A 8 10.28 33.16 -14.76
CA THR A 8 10.52 32.01 -13.87
C THR A 8 9.46 30.96 -14.17
N GLN A 9 9.80 29.99 -15.04
CA GLN A 9 9.06 28.73 -15.12
C GLN A 9 9.30 27.98 -13.81
N ALA A 10 8.41 28.13 -12.84
CA ALA A 10 8.37 27.26 -11.67
C ALA A 10 8.01 25.85 -12.16
N GLN A 11 9.03 25.00 -12.24
CA GLN A 11 8.86 23.59 -12.58
C GLN A 11 7.91 22.98 -11.53
N VAL A 12 6.75 22.48 -11.99
CA VAL A 12 5.79 21.83 -11.09
C VAL A 12 6.46 20.60 -10.50
N GLU A 13 6.82 20.68 -9.22
CA GLU A 13 7.45 19.60 -8.48
C GLU A 13 6.54 18.37 -8.47
N THR A 14 7.11 17.21 -8.76
CA THR A 14 6.36 15.95 -8.71
C THR A 14 6.09 15.54 -7.26
N THR A 15 4.99 14.82 -7.02
CA THR A 15 4.69 14.26 -5.69
C THR A 15 5.88 13.46 -5.12
N SER A 16 6.61 12.72 -5.97
CA SER A 16 7.78 11.96 -5.56
C SER A 16 8.94 12.84 -5.09
N GLU A 17 9.25 13.92 -5.81
CA GLU A 17 10.29 14.89 -5.40
C GLU A 17 9.91 15.55 -4.07
N ARG A 18 8.64 15.95 -3.94
CA ARG A 18 8.11 16.52 -2.71
C ARG A 18 8.23 15.56 -1.52
N MET A 19 7.81 14.31 -1.70
CA MET A 19 7.92 13.26 -0.67
C MET A 19 9.38 13.02 -0.27
N LEU A 20 10.30 12.94 -1.22
CA LEU A 20 11.71 12.76 -0.91
C LEU A 20 12.27 13.96 -0.14
N ARG A 21 11.95 15.19 -0.54
CA ARG A 21 12.42 16.39 0.17
C ARG A 21 11.90 16.47 1.60
N GLU A 22 10.62 16.16 1.82
CA GLU A 22 9.95 16.37 3.12
C GLU A 22 10.13 15.20 4.11
N TYR A 23 10.33 13.97 3.60
CA TYR A 23 10.33 12.76 4.43
C TYR A 23 11.68 12.03 4.45
N SER A 24 12.65 12.42 3.63
CA SER A 24 14.02 11.90 3.74
C SER A 24 14.76 12.53 4.92
N ILE A 25 15.71 11.78 5.47
CA ILE A 25 16.54 12.21 6.60
C ILE A 25 17.98 11.94 6.25
N GLU A 26 18.81 12.98 6.33
CA GLU A 26 20.25 12.85 6.14
C GLU A 26 20.85 11.89 7.18
N GLY A 27 21.74 11.00 6.73
CA GLY A 27 22.41 10.03 7.58
C GLY A 27 21.64 8.75 7.87
N ILE A 28 20.39 8.58 7.40
CA ILE A 28 19.62 7.32 7.55
C ILE A 28 19.27 6.75 6.17
N GLU A 29 20.22 6.06 5.54
CA GLU A 29 20.06 5.54 4.17
C GLU A 29 19.00 4.44 4.06
N GLU A 30 18.83 3.61 5.08
CA GLU A 30 17.82 2.53 5.11
C GLU A 30 16.40 3.10 5.16
N HIS A 31 16.19 4.16 5.96
CA HIS A 31 14.93 4.91 5.97
C HIS A 31 14.63 5.53 4.61
N ASN A 32 15.62 6.21 4.01
CA ASN A 32 15.48 6.84 2.69
C ASN A 32 15.23 5.81 1.59
N ARG A 33 15.83 4.62 1.69
CA ARG A 33 15.57 3.49 0.78
C ARG A 33 14.14 2.98 0.92
N SER A 34 13.65 2.86 2.15
CA SER A 34 12.27 2.44 2.43
C SER A 34 11.25 3.43 1.86
N LEU A 35 11.52 4.74 1.97
CA LEU A 35 10.72 5.79 1.35
C LEU A 35 10.74 5.70 -0.19
N ARG A 36 11.91 5.47 -0.81
CA ARG A 36 12.00 5.26 -2.26
C ARG A 36 11.21 4.03 -2.70
N TRP A 37 11.27 2.94 -1.93
CA TRP A 37 10.52 1.72 -2.21
C TRP A 37 9.00 1.93 -2.12
N LEU A 38 8.55 2.78 -1.19
CA LEU A 38 7.16 3.22 -1.12
C LEU A 38 6.72 3.93 -2.41
N LEU A 39 7.51 4.87 -2.90
CA LEU A 39 7.20 5.61 -4.13
C LEU A 39 7.17 4.69 -5.37
N ASP A 40 8.16 3.80 -5.49
CA ASP A 40 8.22 2.81 -6.57
C ASP A 40 7.02 1.85 -6.52
N THR A 41 6.61 1.44 -5.31
CA THR A 41 5.42 0.61 -5.09
C THR A 41 4.16 1.35 -5.47
N ALA A 42 4.01 2.62 -5.08
CA ALA A 42 2.87 3.44 -5.46
C ALA A 42 2.73 3.56 -6.98
N GLU A 43 3.83 3.84 -7.69
CA GLU A 43 3.83 3.89 -9.15
C GLU A 43 3.41 2.53 -9.75
N ARG A 44 4.00 1.44 -9.26
CA ARG A 44 3.71 0.08 -9.75
C ARG A 44 2.27 -0.36 -9.51
N LEU A 45 1.66 0.04 -8.41
CA LEU A 45 0.28 -0.30 -8.08
C LEU A 45 -0.73 0.67 -8.71
N GLY A 46 -0.26 1.76 -9.33
CA GLY A 46 -1.12 2.85 -9.80
C GLY A 46 -1.78 3.61 -8.64
N ALA A 47 -1.19 3.55 -7.44
CA ALA A 47 -1.64 4.28 -6.28
C ALA A 47 -1.32 5.77 -6.43
N ARG A 48 -2.12 6.62 -5.77
CA ARG A 48 -1.90 8.07 -5.70
C ARG A 48 -1.49 8.44 -4.30
N ILE A 49 -0.46 9.28 -4.19
CA ILE A 49 -0.02 9.84 -2.92
C ILE A 49 -0.45 11.30 -2.88
N GLU A 50 -1.12 11.70 -1.81
CA GLU A 50 -1.59 13.06 -1.56
C GLU A 50 -0.86 13.58 -0.31
N VAL A 51 0.03 14.56 -0.51
CA VAL A 51 0.77 15.22 0.58
C VAL A 51 -0.05 16.41 1.06
N GLU A 52 -0.16 16.60 2.38
CA GLU A 52 -1.02 17.60 3.04
C GLU A 52 -2.55 17.46 2.85
N PRO A 53 -3.16 16.30 3.18
CA PRO A 53 -4.62 16.17 3.12
C PRO A 53 -5.36 16.91 4.26
N GLY A 54 -4.67 17.66 5.14
CA GLY A 54 -5.28 18.44 6.24
C GLY A 54 -4.27 19.06 7.23
N GLU A 55 -4.78 19.77 8.24
CA GLU A 55 -3.96 20.48 9.24
C GLU A 55 -2.95 19.57 9.95
N SER A 56 -1.68 19.99 9.98
CA SER A 56 -0.63 19.36 10.77
C SER A 56 -1.04 19.40 12.25
N ARG A 57 -1.32 18.23 12.81
CA ARG A 57 -1.52 18.05 14.25
C ARG A 57 -0.21 17.57 14.85
N TRP A 58 0.26 18.28 15.88
CA TRP A 58 1.28 17.81 16.84
C TRP A 58 2.43 17.04 16.19
N ASP A 59 3.52 17.73 15.83
CA ASP A 59 4.81 17.19 15.36
C ASP A 59 4.81 16.15 14.22
N SER A 60 3.65 15.95 13.57
CA SER A 60 3.47 14.99 12.48
C SER A 60 3.19 15.66 11.13
N VAL A 61 3.69 15.03 10.07
CA VAL A 61 3.54 15.43 8.68
C VAL A 61 2.68 14.37 7.97
N PRO A 62 1.37 14.64 7.78
CA PRO A 62 0.46 13.64 7.24
C PRO A 62 0.53 13.54 5.71
N PHE A 63 0.34 12.33 5.20
CA PHE A 63 0.05 12.08 3.78
C PHE A 63 -0.95 10.94 3.64
N GLU A 64 -1.64 10.90 2.50
CA GLU A 64 -2.60 9.85 2.17
C GLU A 64 -2.14 9.06 0.95
N ILE A 65 -2.41 7.75 0.97
CA ILE A 65 -2.19 6.86 -0.17
C ILE A 65 -3.56 6.30 -0.57
N ARG A 66 -3.96 6.51 -1.82
CA ARG A 66 -5.16 5.93 -2.42
C ARG A 66 -4.77 4.84 -3.40
N LEU A 67 -5.39 3.68 -3.27
CA LEU A 67 -5.14 2.51 -4.13
C LEU A 67 -6.41 1.68 -4.25
N ASN A 68 -6.45 0.79 -5.24
CA ASN A 68 -7.59 -0.11 -5.42
C ASN A 68 -7.14 -1.56 -5.21
N GLY A 69 -8.03 -2.38 -4.64
CA GLY A 69 -7.94 -3.84 -4.76
C GLY A 69 -7.93 -4.22 -6.23
N LEU A 70 -6.98 -5.09 -6.60
CA LEU A 70 -6.67 -5.41 -7.98
C LEU A 70 -7.88 -6.04 -8.69
N GLU A 71 -8.57 -6.92 -7.97
CA GLU A 71 -9.67 -7.75 -8.48
C GLU A 71 -11.01 -7.43 -7.82
N SER A 72 -10.98 -7.10 -6.52
CA SER A 72 -12.16 -6.66 -5.80
C SER A 72 -12.69 -5.30 -6.31
N GLY A 73 -11.81 -4.47 -6.89
CA GLY A 73 -12.13 -3.10 -7.28
C GLY A 73 -12.34 -2.14 -6.10
N ILE A 74 -12.25 -2.62 -4.85
CA ILE A 74 -12.48 -1.82 -3.65
C ILE A 74 -11.46 -0.68 -3.61
N GLN A 75 -11.95 0.53 -3.34
CA GLN A 75 -11.09 1.70 -3.17
C GLN A 75 -10.63 1.78 -1.72
N TYR A 76 -9.31 1.79 -1.53
CA TYR A 76 -8.66 1.90 -0.24
C TYR A 76 -7.97 3.25 -0.08
N ARG A 77 -7.93 3.73 1.17
CA ARG A 77 -7.18 4.90 1.59
C ARG A 77 -6.36 4.55 2.83
N ILE A 78 -5.06 4.82 2.78
CA ILE A 78 -4.15 4.71 3.92
C ILE A 78 -3.79 6.14 4.32
N ARG A 79 -4.20 6.56 5.52
CA ARG A 79 -3.79 7.85 6.09
C ARG A 79 -2.57 7.61 6.95
N VAL A 80 -1.45 8.24 6.61
CA VAL A 80 -0.17 8.07 7.30
C VAL A 80 0.17 9.34 8.07
N SER A 81 0.62 9.16 9.32
CA SER A 81 1.13 10.21 10.19
C SER A 81 2.60 9.93 10.47
N TYR A 82 3.49 10.70 9.86
CA TYR A 82 4.95 10.56 10.02
C TYR A 82 5.50 11.62 10.97
N ARG A 83 6.41 11.23 11.89
CA ARG A 83 7.04 12.13 12.86
C ARG A 83 8.52 12.33 12.52
N PRO A 84 8.89 13.34 11.71
CA PRO A 84 10.26 13.55 11.28
C PRO A 84 11.23 13.75 12.45
N ARG A 85 10.78 14.36 13.56
CA ARG A 85 11.60 14.58 14.76
C ARG A 85 12.15 13.28 15.35
N MET A 86 11.39 12.18 15.28
CA MET A 86 11.85 10.88 15.76
C MET A 86 12.98 10.33 14.90
N ALA A 87 12.87 10.47 13.58
CA ALA A 87 13.92 10.07 12.65
C ALA A 87 15.17 10.97 12.78
N GLN A 88 15.00 12.28 12.96
CA GLN A 88 16.09 13.21 13.26
C GLN A 88 16.80 12.90 14.59
N LEU A 89 16.09 12.38 15.59
CA LEU A 89 16.72 11.96 16.85
C LEU A 89 17.57 10.69 16.63
N MET A 90 17.03 9.73 15.86
CA MET A 90 17.72 8.50 15.48
C MET A 90 18.99 8.78 14.67
N SER A 91 18.94 9.71 13.70
CA SER A 91 20.07 9.99 12.79
C SER A 91 21.34 10.44 13.49
N ARG A 92 21.23 11.05 14.68
CA ARG A 92 22.37 11.59 15.43
C ARG A 92 23.41 10.55 15.84
N ARG A 93 23.00 9.30 16.06
CA ARG A 93 23.87 8.21 16.53
C ARG A 93 23.64 6.89 15.78
N ILE A 94 22.93 6.95 14.64
CA ILE A 94 22.65 5.75 13.84
C ILE A 94 23.93 5.06 13.37
N SER A 95 25.00 5.82 13.12
CA SER A 95 26.31 5.31 12.74
C SER A 95 27.00 4.48 13.84
N GLU A 96 26.53 4.56 15.09
CA GLU A 96 27.03 3.74 16.20
C GLU A 96 26.25 2.43 16.36
N VAL A 97 25.14 2.26 15.63
CA VAL A 97 24.31 1.06 15.67
C VAL A 97 24.79 0.09 14.59
N ASP A 98 25.02 -1.16 14.98
CA ASP A 98 25.28 -2.21 14.00
C ASP A 98 23.96 -2.61 13.31
N LEU A 99 23.76 -2.09 12.09
CA LEU A 99 22.60 -2.40 11.26
C LEU A 99 22.67 -3.79 10.58
N SER A 100 23.71 -4.58 10.86
CA SER A 100 23.77 -6.00 10.49
C SER A 100 23.32 -6.93 11.62
N ASP A 101 23.25 -6.43 12.85
CA ASP A 101 22.79 -7.18 14.03
C ASP A 101 21.28 -6.99 14.26
N GLU A 102 20.55 -8.11 14.28
CA GLU A 102 19.11 -8.12 14.37
C GLU A 102 18.58 -7.63 15.73
N GLU A 103 19.30 -7.91 16.82
CA GLU A 103 18.90 -7.45 18.16
C GLU A 103 19.11 -5.94 18.30
N SER A 104 20.20 -5.39 17.75
CA SER A 104 20.44 -3.95 17.66
C SER A 104 19.35 -3.24 16.86
N ILE A 105 18.99 -3.76 15.69
CA ILE A 105 17.88 -3.23 14.88
C ILE A 105 16.56 -3.29 15.65
N ARG A 106 16.27 -4.41 16.32
CA ARG A 106 15.04 -4.56 17.12
C ARG A 106 14.99 -3.56 18.26
N ALA A 107 16.06 -3.44 19.04
CA ALA A 107 16.16 -2.50 20.15
C ALA A 107 15.94 -1.06 19.67
N MET A 108 16.62 -0.67 18.59
CA MET A 108 16.46 0.65 17.97
C MET A 108 15.02 0.87 17.48
N LEU A 109 14.52 0.05 16.55
CA LEU A 109 13.21 0.26 15.95
C LEU A 109 12.08 0.20 16.97
N SER A 110 12.23 -0.59 18.04
CA SER A 110 11.26 -0.65 19.14
C SER A 110 11.03 0.70 19.84
N ALA A 111 12.11 1.46 20.08
CA ALA A 111 12.03 2.78 20.70
C ALA A 111 11.37 3.83 19.80
N PHE A 112 11.42 3.62 18.47
CA PHE A 112 10.92 4.56 17.47
C PHE A 112 9.67 4.05 16.73
N GLN A 113 8.92 3.10 17.29
CA GLN A 113 7.70 2.52 16.66
C GLN A 113 6.58 3.52 16.34
N LYS A 114 6.60 4.69 16.99
CA LYS A 114 5.65 5.80 16.74
C LYS A 114 6.15 6.81 15.70
N MET A 115 7.31 6.55 15.07
CA MET A 115 7.82 7.38 13.97
C MET A 115 6.82 7.43 12.81
N LEU A 116 6.05 6.35 12.62
CA LEU A 116 4.99 6.28 11.62
C LEU A 116 3.79 5.55 12.21
N ASP A 117 2.65 6.23 12.17
CA ASP A 117 1.32 5.69 12.46
C ASP A 117 0.48 5.70 11.19
N PHE A 118 -0.49 4.81 11.07
CA PHE A 118 -1.43 4.83 9.95
C PHE A 118 -2.81 4.33 10.33
N ASP A 119 -3.81 4.81 9.60
CA ASP A 119 -5.20 4.33 9.61
C ASP A 119 -5.59 3.88 8.20
N VAL A 120 -6.38 2.82 8.10
CA VAL A 120 -6.82 2.23 6.83
C VAL A 120 -8.31 2.39 6.68
N TYR A 121 -8.74 2.71 5.47
CA TYR A 121 -10.13 2.91 5.12
C TYR A 121 -10.47 2.23 3.80
N TRP A 122 -11.72 1.82 3.62
CA TRP A 122 -12.31 1.51 2.32
C TRP A 122 -13.48 2.44 2.04
N TYR A 123 -13.77 2.73 0.78
CA TYR A 123 -14.87 3.63 0.41
C TYR A 123 -16.18 2.86 0.28
N ASP A 124 -17.19 3.23 1.08
CA ASP A 124 -18.54 2.66 1.03
C ASP A 124 -19.47 3.51 0.15
N PRO A 125 -19.77 3.09 -1.08
CA PRO A 125 -20.64 3.84 -1.98
C PRO A 125 -22.10 3.92 -1.49
N ARG A 126 -22.52 3.08 -0.52
CA ARG A 126 -23.87 3.16 0.07
C ARG A 126 -24.01 4.38 0.98
N LYS A 127 -22.93 4.73 1.67
CA LYS A 127 -22.84 5.86 2.62
C LYS A 127 -22.20 7.10 2.02
N LEU A 128 -21.54 6.95 0.86
CA LEU A 128 -20.71 7.96 0.23
C LEU A 128 -19.56 8.42 1.15
N ASP A 129 -19.07 7.52 2.01
CA ASP A 129 -18.04 7.84 3.01
C ASP A 129 -16.99 6.73 3.13
N TRP A 130 -15.89 7.03 3.83
CA TRP A 130 -14.77 6.14 4.07
C TRP A 130 -14.91 5.43 5.42
N GLU A 131 -15.06 4.12 5.36
CA GLU A 131 -15.15 3.25 6.54
C GLU A 131 -13.75 2.86 7.02
N ARG A 132 -13.45 3.18 8.28
CA ARG A 132 -12.16 2.86 8.90
C ARG A 132 -12.16 1.42 9.37
N PHE A 133 -11.08 0.70 9.09
CA PHE A 133 -10.82 -0.62 9.67
C PHE A 133 -9.39 -0.78 10.20
N CYS A 134 -9.22 -1.70 11.14
CA CYS A 134 -7.98 -1.86 11.89
C CYS A 134 -7.10 -2.95 11.30
N VAL A 135 -6.08 -2.57 10.51
CA VAL A 135 -4.98 -3.48 10.17
C VAL A 135 -3.88 -3.34 11.22
N ILE A 136 -4.01 -4.13 12.29
CA ILE A 136 -2.99 -4.16 13.35
C ILE A 136 -1.96 -5.23 12.98
N PRO A 137 -0.68 -4.88 12.80
CA PRO A 137 0.36 -5.90 12.71
C PRO A 137 0.42 -6.67 14.03
N LYS A 138 0.26 -8.00 13.98
CA LYS A 138 0.20 -8.90 15.15
C LYS A 138 1.31 -8.61 16.18
N ASN A 139 2.50 -8.25 15.72
CA ASN A 139 3.65 -7.93 16.56
C ASN A 139 4.15 -6.50 16.35
N ARG A 140 3.31 -5.50 16.66
CA ARG A 140 3.75 -4.09 16.61
C ARG A 140 5.03 -3.86 17.43
N LYS A 141 5.19 -4.58 18.55
CA LYS A 141 6.33 -4.50 19.47
C LYS A 141 7.62 -5.16 18.95
N ASP A 142 7.53 -6.11 18.02
CA ASP A 142 8.68 -6.87 17.50
C ASP A 142 8.95 -6.60 16.02
N SER A 143 8.45 -5.48 15.48
CA SER A 143 8.67 -5.11 14.08
C SER A 143 10.14 -4.82 13.84
N LYS A 144 10.80 -5.71 13.10
CA LYS A 144 12.16 -5.54 12.55
C LYS A 144 12.18 -4.71 11.26
N ALA A 145 11.01 -4.30 10.77
CA ALA A 145 10.85 -3.57 9.51
C ALA A 145 10.93 -2.05 9.73
N TRP A 146 11.55 -1.35 8.78
CA TRP A 146 11.52 0.10 8.77
C TRP A 146 10.08 0.61 8.62
N PRO A 147 9.77 1.82 9.11
CA PRO A 147 8.39 2.27 9.18
C PRO A 147 7.67 2.32 7.82
N PHE A 148 8.36 2.73 6.75
CA PHE A 148 7.78 2.75 5.40
C PHE A 148 7.64 1.36 4.77
N ASP A 149 8.46 0.37 5.13
CA ASP A 149 8.32 -1.02 4.64
C ASP A 149 6.98 -1.62 5.06
N ARG A 150 6.50 -1.25 6.25
CA ARG A 150 5.18 -1.65 6.75
C ARG A 150 4.06 -1.09 5.88
N ILE A 151 4.21 0.14 5.38
CA ILE A 151 3.24 0.74 4.47
C ILE A 151 3.30 0.06 3.09
N VAL A 152 4.50 -0.24 2.58
CA VAL A 152 4.65 -1.00 1.33
C VAL A 152 3.96 -2.36 1.42
N SER A 153 4.21 -3.10 2.50
CA SER A 153 3.61 -4.41 2.74
C SER A 153 2.08 -4.31 2.81
N LEU A 154 1.56 -3.28 3.48
CA LEU A 154 0.13 -2.99 3.53
C LEU A 154 -0.45 -2.66 2.15
N MET A 155 0.24 -1.85 1.33
CA MET A 155 -0.22 -1.53 -0.02
C MET A 155 -0.32 -2.77 -0.91
N GLU A 156 0.65 -3.68 -0.82
CA GLU A 156 0.61 -4.95 -1.55
C GLU A 156 -0.53 -5.84 -1.06
N ALA A 157 -0.71 -5.94 0.27
CA ALA A 157 -1.80 -6.69 0.89
C ALA A 157 -3.18 -6.18 0.47
N LEU A 158 -3.39 -4.87 0.44
CA LEU A 158 -4.66 -4.27 0.01
C LEU A 158 -4.84 -4.32 -1.52
N ASN A 159 -3.76 -4.28 -2.30
CA ASN A 159 -3.88 -4.47 -3.74
C ASN A 159 -4.22 -5.92 -4.09
N ASP A 160 -3.65 -6.89 -3.39
CA ASP A 160 -3.98 -8.32 -3.53
C ASP A 160 -4.96 -8.75 -2.42
N ASP A 161 -5.98 -7.94 -2.15
CA ASP A 161 -6.90 -8.10 -1.02
C ASP A 161 -7.61 -9.46 -0.99
N LEU A 162 -8.14 -9.92 -2.13
CA LEU A 162 -8.78 -11.22 -2.24
C LEU A 162 -7.80 -12.38 -2.00
N GLY A 163 -6.53 -12.23 -2.42
CA GLY A 163 -5.50 -13.22 -2.14
C GLY A 163 -5.09 -13.20 -0.67
N THR A 164 -4.79 -12.02 -0.16
CA THR A 164 -4.26 -11.77 1.19
C THR A 164 -5.27 -12.15 2.27
N ALA A 165 -6.58 -12.01 2.01
CA ALA A 165 -7.61 -12.43 2.94
C ALA A 165 -7.60 -13.94 3.25
N LEU A 166 -6.98 -14.75 2.40
CA LEU A 166 -6.82 -16.20 2.61
C LEU A 166 -5.64 -16.53 3.55
N ASP A 167 -4.86 -15.54 3.98
CA ASP A 167 -3.81 -15.77 4.98
C ASP A 167 -4.42 -15.82 6.39
N ILE A 168 -4.04 -16.81 7.20
CA ILE A 168 -4.58 -17.01 8.57
C ILE A 168 -4.50 -15.73 9.44
N GLY A 169 -3.47 -14.90 9.21
CA GLY A 169 -3.27 -13.63 9.93
C GLY A 169 -4.25 -12.50 9.59
N MET A 170 -5.02 -12.61 8.51
CA MET A 170 -5.77 -11.50 7.91
C MET A 170 -7.26 -11.47 8.28
N ASN A 171 -7.59 -11.81 9.54
CA ASN A 171 -8.97 -11.86 10.01
C ASN A 171 -9.73 -10.53 9.85
N THR A 172 -9.09 -9.39 10.12
CA THR A 172 -9.75 -8.09 9.94
C THR A 172 -10.08 -7.85 8.47
N LEU A 173 -9.14 -8.11 7.55
CA LEU A 173 -9.41 -7.94 6.12
C LEU A 173 -10.53 -8.87 5.64
N ARG A 174 -10.57 -10.13 6.12
CA ARG A 174 -11.68 -11.04 5.83
C ARG A 174 -13.03 -10.46 6.24
N LYS A 175 -13.14 -9.94 7.47
CA LYS A 175 -14.38 -9.34 7.98
C LYS A 175 -14.83 -8.16 7.13
N GLU A 176 -13.90 -7.29 6.75
CA GLU A 176 -14.21 -6.15 5.88
C GLU A 176 -14.62 -6.61 4.47
N LEU A 177 -13.98 -7.62 3.89
CA LEU A 177 -14.31 -8.12 2.55
C LEU A 177 -15.67 -8.80 2.48
N VAL A 178 -16.10 -9.47 3.56
CA VAL A 178 -17.45 -10.05 3.64
C VAL A 178 -18.54 -9.00 3.38
N GLU A 179 -18.30 -7.76 3.79
CA GLU A 179 -19.22 -6.64 3.55
C GLU A 179 -18.88 -5.86 2.28
N SER A 180 -17.63 -5.44 2.12
CA SER A 180 -17.21 -4.49 1.09
C SER A 180 -17.17 -5.11 -0.32
N PHE A 181 -16.88 -6.41 -0.47
CA PHE A 181 -16.75 -7.00 -1.80
C PHE A 181 -18.08 -7.14 -2.55
N PRO A 182 -19.20 -7.59 -1.93
CA PRO A 182 -20.52 -7.50 -2.54
C PRO A 182 -20.91 -6.07 -2.92
N VAL A 183 -20.58 -5.09 -2.07
CA VAL A 183 -20.89 -3.68 -2.31
C VAL A 183 -20.08 -3.15 -3.51
N ALA A 184 -18.81 -3.51 -3.63
CA ALA A 184 -17.97 -3.20 -4.78
C ALA A 184 -18.52 -3.83 -6.07
N TRP A 185 -19.04 -5.05 -5.99
CA TRP A 185 -19.69 -5.72 -7.13
C TRP A 185 -20.97 -4.99 -7.58
N PHE A 186 -21.89 -4.70 -6.66
CA PHE A 186 -23.14 -3.99 -6.98
C PHE A 186 -22.91 -2.55 -7.47
N SER A 187 -21.81 -1.91 -7.05
CA SER A 187 -21.42 -0.58 -7.53
C SER A 187 -20.64 -0.60 -8.85
N GLY A 188 -20.43 -1.77 -9.45
CA GLY A 188 -19.76 -1.93 -10.74
C GLY A 188 -18.26 -1.62 -10.68
N GLN A 189 -17.64 -1.71 -9.50
CA GLN A 189 -16.21 -1.46 -9.31
C GLN A 189 -15.34 -2.68 -9.65
N THR A 190 -15.92 -3.87 -9.58
CA THR A 190 -15.27 -5.15 -9.90
C THR A 190 -15.08 -5.34 -11.40
N ASP A 191 -14.27 -6.33 -11.76
CA ASP A 191 -14.15 -6.79 -13.16
C ASP A 191 -15.53 -7.20 -13.75
N PRO A 192 -15.90 -6.74 -14.95
CA PRO A 192 -17.20 -7.04 -15.55
C PRO A 192 -17.49 -8.52 -15.84
N SER A 193 -16.45 -9.36 -15.89
CA SER A 193 -16.60 -10.81 -16.07
C SER A 193 -16.85 -11.57 -14.75
N LEU A 194 -16.77 -10.89 -13.61
CA LEU A 194 -17.06 -11.46 -12.31
C LEU A 194 -18.57 -11.56 -12.12
N THR A 195 -19.08 -12.78 -11.95
CA THR A 195 -20.50 -13.03 -11.67
C THR A 195 -20.79 -12.90 -10.18
N PHE A 196 -22.04 -12.56 -9.84
CA PHE A 196 -22.46 -12.53 -8.44
C PHE A 196 -22.29 -13.88 -7.75
N ASP A 197 -22.52 -14.99 -8.46
CA ASP A 197 -22.31 -16.36 -7.96
C ASP A 197 -20.88 -16.56 -7.40
N LYS A 198 -19.86 -16.10 -8.15
CA LYS A 198 -18.47 -16.13 -7.69
C LYS A 198 -18.22 -15.25 -6.47
N VAL A 199 -18.87 -14.08 -6.41
CA VAL A 199 -18.80 -13.19 -5.25
C VAL A 199 -19.42 -13.87 -4.03
N SER A 200 -20.62 -14.44 -4.16
CA SER A 200 -21.30 -15.11 -3.05
C SER A 200 -20.50 -16.30 -2.53
N ILE A 201 -19.96 -17.13 -3.42
CA ILE A 201 -19.15 -18.30 -3.06
C ILE A 201 -17.90 -17.85 -2.28
N TYR A 202 -17.20 -16.84 -2.78
CA TYR A 202 -16.01 -16.32 -2.12
C TYR A 202 -16.34 -15.71 -0.75
N VAL A 203 -17.42 -14.93 -0.63
CA VAL A 203 -17.84 -14.33 0.64
C VAL A 203 -18.26 -15.40 1.65
N SER A 204 -19.01 -16.43 1.23
CA SER A 204 -19.33 -17.57 2.09
C SER A 204 -18.06 -18.26 2.59
N HIS A 205 -17.08 -18.48 1.72
CA HIS A 205 -15.80 -19.04 2.13
C HIS A 205 -15.06 -18.15 3.14
N LEU A 206 -15.05 -16.83 2.97
CA LEU A 206 -14.48 -15.92 3.96
C LEU A 206 -15.21 -15.99 5.31
N MET A 207 -16.54 -16.12 5.31
CA MET A 207 -17.31 -16.30 6.53
C MET A 207 -16.94 -17.60 7.26
N ASP A 208 -16.69 -18.69 6.52
CA ASP A 208 -16.25 -19.96 7.10
C ASP A 208 -14.84 -19.81 7.72
N LEU A 209 -13.89 -19.18 7.00
CA LEU A 209 -12.55 -18.89 7.51
C LEU A 209 -12.52 -17.93 8.71
N ILE A 210 -13.56 -17.12 8.92
CA ILE A 210 -13.67 -16.26 10.12
C ILE A 210 -14.09 -17.08 11.35
N ARG A 211 -14.81 -18.19 11.14
CA ARG A 211 -15.36 -19.04 12.20
C ARG A 211 -14.38 -20.10 12.71
N THR A 212 -13.30 -20.34 11.98
CA THR A 212 -12.28 -21.32 12.37
C THR A 212 -11.61 -20.92 13.69
N GLU A 213 -11.43 -21.87 14.59
CA GLU A 213 -10.83 -21.63 15.92
C GLU A 213 -9.37 -22.09 15.99
N SER A 214 -8.91 -22.87 15.02
CA SER A 214 -7.55 -23.43 14.98
C SER A 214 -6.90 -23.27 13.60
N GLN A 215 -5.57 -23.45 13.57
CA GLN A 215 -4.81 -23.47 12.31
C GLN A 215 -5.21 -24.65 11.44
N ASP A 216 -5.37 -25.84 12.03
CA ASP A 216 -5.73 -27.06 11.31
C ASP A 216 -7.10 -26.90 10.63
N GLU A 217 -8.10 -26.37 11.35
CA GLU A 217 -9.43 -26.10 10.80
C GLU A 217 -9.39 -25.04 9.68
N PHE A 218 -8.55 -24.02 9.83
CA PHE A 218 -8.33 -23.01 8.80
C PHE A 218 -7.75 -23.62 7.52
N GLU A 219 -6.78 -24.52 7.66
CA GLU A 219 -6.16 -25.23 6.54
C GLU A 219 -7.17 -26.16 5.85
N ASP A 220 -7.99 -26.90 6.61
CA ASP A 220 -9.04 -27.77 6.06
C ASP A 220 -10.06 -27.00 5.23
N VAL A 221 -10.59 -25.89 5.76
CA VAL A 221 -11.55 -25.03 5.05
C VAL A 221 -10.91 -24.40 3.80
N SER A 222 -9.65 -23.95 3.91
CA SER A 222 -8.90 -23.38 2.78
C SER A 222 -8.66 -24.41 1.67
N ASN A 223 -8.32 -25.64 2.03
CA ASN A 223 -8.06 -26.74 1.10
C ASN A 223 -9.34 -27.19 0.40
N ALA A 224 -10.46 -27.30 1.12
CA ALA A 224 -11.76 -27.63 0.54
C ALA A 224 -12.19 -26.60 -0.51
N PHE A 225 -12.00 -25.31 -0.23
CA PHE A 225 -12.27 -24.25 -1.20
C PHE A 225 -11.35 -24.33 -2.43
N ALA A 226 -10.06 -24.58 -2.22
CA ALA A 226 -9.12 -24.75 -3.32
C ALA A 226 -9.45 -25.97 -4.21
N ALA A 227 -9.92 -27.06 -3.64
CA ALA A 227 -10.33 -28.25 -4.40
C ALA A 227 -11.58 -28.01 -5.26
N LEU A 228 -12.51 -27.18 -4.79
CA LEU A 228 -13.77 -26.89 -5.48
C LEU A 228 -13.67 -25.73 -6.48
N PHE A 229 -12.83 -24.74 -6.20
CA PHE A 229 -12.80 -23.47 -6.94
C PHE A 229 -11.39 -23.01 -7.32
N GLY A 230 -10.34 -23.66 -6.80
CA GLY A 230 -8.96 -23.17 -6.83
C GLY A 230 -8.37 -23.01 -8.22
N ASP A 231 -8.55 -23.97 -9.13
CA ASP A 231 -7.92 -23.89 -10.46
C ASP A 231 -8.57 -22.78 -11.30
N SER A 232 -9.89 -22.74 -11.43
CA SER A 232 -10.55 -21.73 -12.28
C SER A 232 -10.52 -20.31 -11.68
N PHE A 233 -10.66 -20.18 -10.36
CA PHE A 233 -10.70 -18.88 -9.68
C PHE A 233 -9.28 -18.32 -9.53
N ARG A 234 -8.31 -19.10 -9.03
CA ARG A 234 -6.92 -18.62 -8.83
C ARG A 234 -6.16 -18.47 -10.15
N GLU A 235 -6.41 -19.30 -11.17
CA GLU A 235 -5.79 -19.12 -12.49
C GLU A 235 -6.37 -17.89 -13.21
N GLY A 236 -7.67 -17.64 -13.07
CA GLY A 236 -8.31 -16.39 -13.49
C GLY A 236 -7.62 -15.16 -12.88
N MET A 237 -7.34 -15.20 -11.57
CA MET A 237 -6.65 -14.14 -10.85
C MET A 237 -5.18 -13.97 -11.29
N ARG A 238 -4.42 -15.08 -11.29
CA ARG A 238 -2.98 -15.10 -11.63
C ARG A 238 -2.70 -14.62 -13.05
N THR A 239 -3.51 -15.03 -14.01
CA THR A 239 -3.35 -14.65 -15.43
C THR A 239 -3.61 -13.15 -15.62
N ARG A 240 -4.54 -12.57 -14.86
CA ARG A 240 -4.85 -11.13 -14.88
C ARG A 240 -3.75 -10.30 -14.22
N ARG A 241 -3.19 -10.77 -13.10
CA ARG A 241 -2.01 -10.18 -12.44
C ARG A 241 -0.82 -10.11 -13.40
N MET A 242 -0.58 -11.17 -14.18
CA MET A 242 0.46 -11.20 -15.22
C MET A 242 0.20 -10.20 -16.35
N ARG A 243 -1.01 -10.20 -16.93
CA ARG A 243 -1.38 -9.28 -18.03
C ARG A 243 -1.32 -7.80 -17.63
N ARG A 244 -1.77 -7.44 -16.43
CA ARG A 244 -1.73 -6.04 -15.97
C ARG A 244 -0.30 -5.60 -15.64
N ARG A 245 0.55 -6.50 -15.09
CA ARG A 245 2.01 -6.27 -14.93
C ARG A 245 2.69 -6.02 -16.27
N GLU A 246 2.30 -6.75 -17.31
CA GLU A 246 2.84 -6.61 -18.66
C GLU A 246 2.38 -5.29 -19.34
N GLN A 247 1.11 -4.91 -19.16
CA GLN A 247 0.58 -3.60 -19.61
C GLN A 247 1.27 -2.42 -18.90
N MET A 248 1.60 -2.56 -17.62
CA MET A 248 2.32 -1.52 -16.87
C MET A 248 3.80 -1.45 -17.29
N ARG A 249 4.46 -2.58 -17.56
CA ARG A 249 5.82 -2.61 -18.15
C ARG A 249 5.88 -1.92 -19.50
N THR A 250 4.91 -2.18 -20.39
CA THR A 250 4.84 -1.54 -21.72
C THR A 250 4.56 -0.03 -21.62
N ARG A 251 3.72 0.43 -20.68
CA ARG A 251 3.54 1.86 -20.40
C ARG A 251 4.83 2.54 -19.91
N ARG A 252 5.63 1.85 -19.09
CA ARG A 252 6.92 2.34 -18.58
C ARG A 252 7.96 2.49 -19.71
N MET A 253 8.02 1.53 -20.63
CA MET A 253 8.89 1.60 -21.80
C MET A 253 8.52 2.78 -22.72
N ARG A 254 7.22 3.00 -22.96
CA ARG A 254 6.74 4.13 -23.78
C ARG A 254 7.08 5.49 -23.17
N ARG A 255 6.91 5.66 -21.85
CA ARG A 255 7.28 6.90 -21.14
C ARG A 255 8.78 7.19 -21.15
N ARG A 256 9.62 6.16 -21.02
CA ARG A 256 11.09 6.31 -21.16
C ARG A 256 11.50 6.65 -22.59
N GLY A 257 10.93 5.99 -23.60
CA GLY A 257 11.20 6.29 -25.01
C GLY A 257 10.80 7.70 -25.44
N HIS A 258 9.71 8.25 -24.89
CA HIS A 258 9.32 9.65 -25.15
C HIS A 258 10.27 10.67 -24.50
N ARG A 259 10.76 10.41 -23.28
CA ARG A 259 11.77 11.29 -22.63
C ARG A 259 13.14 11.24 -23.31
N SER A 260 13.50 10.10 -23.91
CA SER A 260 14.74 9.96 -24.68
C SER A 260 14.67 10.64 -26.05
N ARG A 261 13.49 10.69 -26.70
CA ARG A 261 13.30 11.42 -27.95
C ARG A 261 13.23 12.94 -27.75
N ALA A 262 12.53 13.40 -26.71
CA ALA A 262 12.47 14.83 -26.40
C ALA A 262 13.85 15.44 -26.07
N ARG A 263 14.82 14.65 -25.60
CA ARG A 263 16.21 15.10 -25.39
C ARG A 263 17.09 15.09 -26.65
N MET A 264 16.69 14.40 -27.71
CA MET A 264 17.43 14.37 -28.99
C MET A 264 16.90 15.39 -30.01
N GLU A 265 15.74 16.00 -29.76
CA GLU A 265 15.17 17.05 -30.61
C GLU A 265 15.52 18.47 -30.10
N ASP A 266 16.19 18.56 -28.95
CA ASP A 266 16.66 19.81 -28.31
C ASP A 266 18.21 19.98 -28.38
N GLU A 267 18.91 19.12 -29.14
CA GLU A 267 20.34 19.26 -29.51
C GLU A 267 20.47 19.61 -31.00
#